data_AF-A0A1G2SFE8-F1
#
_entry.id   AF-A0A1G2SFE8-F1
#
_cell.length_a   1.000
_cell.length_b   1.000
_cell.length_c   1.000
_cell.angle_alpha   90.00
_cell.angle_beta   90.00
_cell.angle_gamma   90.00
#
_symmetry.space_group_name_H-M   'P 1'
#
loop_
_entity.id
_entity.type
_entity.pdbx_description
1 polymer ?
#
loop_
_entity_poly.entity_id
_entity_poly.type
_entity_poly.pdbx_seq_one_letter_code
_entity_poly.pdbx_strand_id
1 'polypeptide(L)'
;MKRNTLFFLGIILLVFGINNPMFFIWPLWIFVALYRKQISSLISPLSLPLAFIGSGVLFGLLIETFAILNNLPLPASERILLSPDPFTDLFLGFFYYFFVVTTWYLLLRKISFSKTDVFVLTGLLGVATEQGGAILFGVFTTPLGIPLALLIAVVYALFPFLAYLVTEERFGTARTLRKIWHYPLAALALFVQWAIFGLFVLPFLKSLL
;
A
#
# COMPACT_ATOMS: atom_id res chain seq x y z
N MET A 1 -7.32 -14.25 -24.89
CA MET A 1 -8.52 -14.24 -24.02
C MET A 1 -8.29 -13.56 -22.67
N LYS A 2 -7.36 -14.01 -21.81
CA LYS A 2 -7.21 -13.47 -20.42
C LYS A 2 -6.98 -11.95 -20.31
N ARG A 3 -6.21 -11.33 -21.22
CA ARG A 3 -5.92 -9.88 -21.20
C ARG A 3 -7.16 -9.02 -21.48
N ASN A 4 -7.94 -9.35 -22.51
CA ASN A 4 -9.13 -8.56 -22.87
C ASN A 4 -10.19 -8.67 -21.77
N THR A 5 -10.39 -9.86 -21.19
CA THR A 5 -11.31 -10.05 -20.06
C THR A 5 -10.91 -9.20 -18.85
N LEU A 6 -9.62 -9.19 -18.47
CA LEU A 6 -9.14 -8.32 -17.38
C LEU A 6 -9.29 -6.85 -17.72
N PHE A 7 -9.04 -6.46 -18.97
CA PHE A 7 -9.23 -5.08 -19.41
C PHE A 7 -10.70 -4.64 -19.26
N PHE A 8 -11.64 -5.42 -19.77
CA PHE A 8 -13.08 -5.15 -19.62
C PHE A 8 -13.50 -5.15 -18.15
N LEU A 9 -12.99 -6.09 -17.34
CA LEU A 9 -13.23 -6.08 -15.89
C LEU A 9 -12.71 -4.79 -15.24
N GLY A 10 -11.51 -4.33 -15.61
CA GLY A 10 -10.97 -3.06 -15.15
C GLY A 10 -11.87 -1.88 -15.52
N ILE A 11 -12.39 -1.82 -16.73
CA ILE A 11 -13.35 -0.78 -17.16
C ILE A 11 -14.65 -0.86 -16.36
N ILE A 12 -15.20 -2.05 -16.16
CA ILE A 12 -16.41 -2.25 -15.36
C ILE A 12 -16.19 -1.73 -13.93
N LEU A 13 -15.10 -2.15 -13.28
CA LEU A 13 -14.77 -1.73 -11.91
C LEU A 13 -14.47 -0.23 -11.82
N LEU A 14 -13.91 0.37 -12.87
CA LEU A 14 -13.75 1.82 -12.97
C LEU A 14 -15.11 2.52 -12.98
N VAL A 15 -16.10 2.03 -13.73
CA VAL A 15 -17.44 2.62 -13.73
C VAL A 15 -18.11 2.46 -12.36
N PHE A 16 -17.97 1.30 -11.71
CA PHE A 16 -18.49 1.08 -10.36
C PHE A 16 -17.85 2.02 -9.31
N GLY A 17 -16.56 2.34 -9.47
CA GLY A 17 -15.84 3.24 -8.56
C GLY A 17 -16.31 4.70 -8.60
N ILE A 18 -17.08 5.12 -9.61
CA ILE A 18 -17.60 6.50 -9.69
C ILE A 18 -18.46 6.84 -8.45
N ASN A 19 -19.25 5.87 -7.97
CA ASN A 19 -20.12 6.06 -6.80
C ASN A 19 -19.42 5.75 -5.47
N ASN A 20 -18.29 5.05 -5.51
CA ASN A 20 -17.49 4.69 -4.34
C ASN A 20 -16.01 4.77 -4.73
N PRO A 21 -15.39 5.97 -4.64
CA PRO A 21 -14.03 6.19 -5.15
C PRO A 21 -13.00 5.23 -4.57
N MET A 22 -13.21 4.70 -3.36
CA MET A 22 -12.31 3.71 -2.77
C MET A 22 -12.19 2.45 -3.63
N PHE A 23 -13.20 2.11 -4.43
CA PHE A 23 -13.15 0.96 -5.34
C PHE A 23 -12.22 1.17 -6.54
N PHE A 24 -11.68 2.38 -6.77
CA PHE A 24 -10.65 2.60 -7.79
C PHE A 24 -9.33 1.86 -7.51
N ILE A 25 -9.11 1.32 -6.30
CA ILE A 25 -7.99 0.42 -6.01
C ILE A 25 -7.97 -0.82 -6.92
N TRP A 26 -9.15 -1.34 -7.31
CA TRP A 26 -9.26 -2.53 -8.14
C TRP A 26 -8.87 -2.30 -9.61
N PRO A 27 -9.43 -1.29 -10.33
CA PRO A 27 -8.96 -0.98 -11.66
C PRO A 27 -7.51 -0.50 -11.66
N LEU A 28 -7.04 0.22 -10.62
CA LEU A 28 -5.63 0.59 -10.48
C LEU A 28 -4.73 -0.65 -10.54
N TRP A 29 -5.00 -1.65 -9.69
CA TRP A 29 -4.24 -2.90 -9.69
C TRP A 29 -4.27 -3.61 -11.05
N ILE A 30 -5.46 -3.75 -11.63
CA ILE A 30 -5.65 -4.44 -12.91
C ILE A 30 -4.85 -3.75 -14.01
N PHE A 31 -4.98 -2.43 -14.15
CA PHE A 31 -4.28 -1.69 -15.20
C PHE A 31 -2.76 -1.69 -14.97
N VAL A 32 -2.27 -1.53 -13.74
CA VAL A 32 -0.84 -1.66 -13.47
C VAL A 32 -0.33 -3.06 -13.83
N ALA A 33 -1.09 -4.12 -13.51
CA ALA A 33 -0.71 -5.48 -13.88
C ALA A 33 -0.71 -5.72 -15.40
N LEU A 34 -1.69 -5.17 -16.12
CA LEU A 34 -1.81 -5.28 -17.58
C LEU A 34 -0.73 -4.48 -18.33
N TYR A 35 -0.39 -3.30 -17.83
CA TYR A 35 0.54 -2.37 -18.45
C TYR A 35 1.91 -2.35 -17.76
N ARG A 36 2.23 -3.37 -16.95
CA ARG A 36 3.45 -3.40 -16.13
C ARG A 36 4.72 -3.14 -16.93
N LYS A 37 4.83 -3.71 -18.14
CA LYS A 37 6.02 -3.55 -18.99
C LYS A 37 6.19 -2.13 -19.49
N GLN A 38 5.09 -1.48 -19.87
CA GLN A 38 5.07 -0.09 -20.28
C GLN A 38 5.46 0.82 -19.11
N ILE A 39 4.89 0.58 -17.92
CA ILE A 39 5.23 1.33 -16.70
C ILE A 39 6.70 1.13 -16.34
N SER A 40 7.21 -0.11 -16.34
CA SER A 40 8.62 -0.44 -16.11
C SER A 40 9.55 0.29 -17.09
N SER A 41 9.15 0.40 -18.36
CA SER A 41 9.90 1.15 -19.39
C SER A 41 9.94 2.65 -19.07
N LEU A 42 8.81 3.25 -18.68
CA LEU A 42 8.72 4.67 -18.32
C LEU A 42 9.61 5.04 -17.12
N ILE A 43 9.72 4.15 -16.13
CA ILE A 43 10.55 4.37 -14.93
C ILE A 43 11.98 3.82 -15.07
N SER A 44 12.33 3.22 -16.21
CA SER A 44 13.66 2.67 -16.46
C SER A 44 14.80 3.70 -16.40
N PRO A 45 14.62 4.99 -16.79
CA PRO A 45 15.67 6.00 -16.67
C PRO A 45 16.01 6.37 -15.23
N LEU A 46 15.08 6.14 -14.29
CA LEU A 46 15.28 6.47 -12.87
C LEU A 46 16.20 5.43 -12.21
N SER A 47 16.97 5.82 -11.19
CA SER A 47 17.71 4.86 -10.37
C SER A 47 16.76 3.87 -9.67
N LEU A 48 17.21 2.64 -9.35
CA LEU A 48 16.35 1.64 -8.69
C LEU A 48 15.68 2.16 -7.39
N PRO A 49 16.39 2.83 -6.45
CA PRO A 49 15.73 3.39 -5.28
C PRO A 49 14.62 4.39 -5.66
N LEU A 50 14.89 5.30 -6.59
CA LEU A 50 13.92 6.31 -7.00
C LEU A 50 12.71 5.68 -7.71
N ALA A 51 12.94 4.69 -8.58
CA ALA A 51 11.88 3.97 -9.26
C ALA A 51 10.98 3.20 -8.26
N PHE A 52 11.58 2.48 -7.31
CA PHE A 52 10.83 1.69 -6.33
C PHE A 52 10.10 2.58 -5.31
N ILE A 53 10.83 3.48 -4.65
CA ILE A 53 10.28 4.37 -3.62
C ILE A 53 9.29 5.34 -4.23
N GLY A 54 9.66 5.98 -5.35
CA GLY A 54 8.80 6.92 -6.07
C GLY A 54 7.49 6.27 -6.54
N SER A 55 7.56 5.08 -7.15
CA SER A 55 6.34 4.37 -7.57
C SER A 55 5.49 3.96 -6.37
N GLY A 56 6.09 3.48 -5.29
CA GLY A 56 5.34 3.08 -4.10
C GLY A 56 4.66 4.24 -3.39
N VAL A 57 5.33 5.39 -3.27
CA VAL A 57 4.72 6.61 -2.73
C VAL A 57 3.60 7.10 -3.65
N LEU A 58 3.82 7.11 -4.97
CA LEU A 58 2.80 7.49 -5.94
C LEU A 58 1.55 6.59 -5.84
N PHE A 59 1.72 5.27 -5.79
CA PHE A 59 0.60 4.34 -5.63
C PHE A 59 -0.09 4.51 -4.27
N GLY A 60 0.66 4.75 -3.19
CA GLY A 60 0.10 5.05 -1.88
C GLY A 60 -0.76 6.30 -1.90
N LEU A 61 -0.26 7.40 -2.47
CA LEU A 61 -1.00 8.66 -2.58
C LEU A 61 -2.23 8.56 -3.50
N LEU A 62 -2.19 7.72 -4.54
CA LEU A 62 -3.38 7.44 -5.35
C LEU A 62 -4.45 6.74 -4.52
N ILE A 63 -4.07 5.73 -3.73
CA ILE A 63 -4.98 5.02 -2.82
C ILE A 63 -5.54 5.98 -1.76
N GLU A 64 -4.70 6.85 -1.19
CA GLU A 64 -5.12 7.89 -0.24
C GLU A 64 -6.13 8.85 -0.88
N THR A 65 -5.87 9.28 -2.12
CA THR A 65 -6.80 10.15 -2.86
C THR A 65 -8.16 9.46 -3.03
N PHE A 66 -8.18 8.16 -3.30
CA PHE A 66 -9.42 7.39 -3.38
C PHE A 66 -10.16 7.33 -2.04
N ALA A 67 -9.43 7.14 -0.94
CA ALA A 67 -9.99 7.15 0.41
C ALA A 67 -10.56 8.54 0.77
N ILE A 68 -9.82 9.61 0.50
CA ILE A 68 -10.25 11.00 0.72
C ILE A 68 -11.52 11.29 -0.08
N LEU A 69 -11.51 11.05 -1.40
CA LEU A 69 -12.67 11.31 -2.25
C LEU A 69 -13.91 10.55 -1.79
N ASN A 70 -13.74 9.33 -1.30
CA ASN A 70 -14.84 8.54 -0.75
C ASN A 70 -15.38 9.08 0.59
N ASN A 71 -14.55 9.77 1.37
CA ASN A 71 -14.92 10.32 2.68
C ASN A 71 -15.37 11.79 2.64
N LEU A 72 -15.06 12.54 1.58
CA LEU A 72 -15.45 13.96 1.44
C LEU A 72 -16.96 14.23 1.60
N PRO A 73 -17.88 13.38 1.09
CA PRO A 73 -19.31 13.58 1.28
C PRO A 73 -19.78 13.37 2.73
N LEU A 74 -18.98 12.70 3.57
CA LEU A 74 -19.33 12.41 4.95
C LEU A 74 -19.08 13.63 5.87
N PRO A 75 -19.88 13.79 6.94
CA PRO A 75 -19.60 14.75 8.00
C PRO A 75 -18.18 14.57 8.56
N ALA A 76 -17.52 15.66 8.96
CA ALA A 76 -16.12 15.62 9.40
C ALA A 76 -15.85 14.63 10.56
N SER A 77 -16.83 14.43 11.45
CA SER A 77 -16.76 13.48 12.57
C SER A 77 -16.83 12.01 12.16
N GLU A 78 -17.31 11.72 10.95
CA GLU A 78 -17.49 10.36 10.42
C GLU A 78 -16.40 9.97 9.41
N ARG A 79 -15.51 10.91 9.07
CA ARG A 79 -14.41 10.66 8.13
C ARG A 79 -13.37 9.76 8.77
N ILE A 80 -13.09 8.63 8.13
CA ILE A 80 -12.06 7.68 8.56
C ILE A 80 -10.77 8.04 7.80
N LEU A 81 -10.11 9.11 8.23
CA LEU A 81 -8.88 9.67 7.66
C LEU A 81 -7.90 10.04 8.79
N LEU A 82 -6.62 10.25 8.48
CA LEU A 82 -5.63 10.73 9.45
C LEU A 82 -5.87 12.21 9.82
N SER A 83 -6.49 12.96 8.91
CA SER A 83 -6.91 14.35 9.08
C SER A 83 -8.25 14.63 8.39
N PRO A 84 -9.11 15.51 8.97
CA PRO A 84 -10.31 15.97 8.27
C PRO A 84 -10.00 16.87 7.07
N ASP A 85 -8.82 17.50 7.06
CA ASP A 85 -8.30 18.31 5.95
C ASP A 85 -7.57 17.42 4.93
N PRO A 86 -8.04 17.35 3.67
CA PRO A 86 -7.46 16.50 2.63
C PRO A 86 -5.98 16.74 2.32
N PHE A 87 -5.53 17.99 2.36
CA PHE A 87 -4.14 18.32 2.04
C PHE A 87 -3.20 17.83 3.14
N THR A 88 -3.59 18.05 4.39
CA THR A 88 -2.90 17.52 5.56
C THR A 88 -2.88 15.99 5.50
N ASP A 89 -3.99 15.36 5.15
CA ASP A 89 -4.09 13.91 5.05
C ASP A 89 -3.12 13.33 4.00
N LEU A 90 -3.09 13.90 2.79
CA LEU A 90 -2.14 13.55 1.74
C LEU A 90 -0.68 13.79 2.17
N PHE A 91 -0.41 14.89 2.87
CA PHE A 91 0.92 15.19 3.38
C PHE A 91 1.39 14.16 4.40
N LEU A 92 0.55 13.80 5.38
CA LEU A 92 0.84 12.75 6.34
C LEU A 92 1.01 11.38 5.66
N GLY A 93 0.12 11.08 4.71
CA GLY A 93 0.18 9.88 3.87
C GLY A 93 1.50 9.77 3.10
N PHE A 94 1.99 10.86 2.50
CA PHE A 94 3.29 10.88 1.80
C PHE A 94 4.42 10.34 2.68
N PHE A 95 4.54 10.82 3.92
CA PHE A 95 5.56 10.34 4.85
C PHE A 95 5.31 8.89 5.26
N TYR A 96 4.07 8.51 5.54
CA TYR A 96 3.75 7.11 5.88
C TYR A 96 4.18 6.15 4.77
N TYR A 97 3.73 6.40 3.54
CA TYR A 97 4.07 5.57 2.36
C TYR A 97 5.58 5.58 2.09
N PHE A 98 6.24 6.74 2.21
CA PHE A 98 7.69 6.84 2.03
C PHE A 98 8.44 5.90 3.00
N PHE A 99 8.05 5.89 4.27
CA PHE A 99 8.67 5.04 5.28
C PHE A 99 8.43 3.55 5.01
N VAL A 100 7.18 3.15 4.73
CA VAL A 100 6.84 1.73 4.45
C VAL A 100 7.60 1.22 3.22
N VAL A 101 7.58 1.99 2.11
CA VAL A 101 8.25 1.58 0.87
C VAL A 101 9.76 1.58 1.04
N THR A 102 10.33 2.54 1.78
CA THR A 102 11.77 2.54 2.07
C THR A 102 12.19 1.31 2.88
N THR A 103 11.40 0.90 3.87
CA THR A 103 11.63 -0.35 4.62
C THR A 103 11.65 -1.55 3.68
N TRP A 104 10.67 -1.65 2.78
CA TRP A 104 10.65 -2.71 1.78
C TRP A 104 11.85 -2.66 0.83
N TYR A 105 12.26 -1.47 0.37
CA TYR A 105 13.44 -1.32 -0.47
C TYR A 105 14.71 -1.88 0.21
N LEU A 106 14.90 -1.56 1.50
CA LEU A 106 16.04 -2.03 2.29
C LEU A 106 16.04 -3.55 2.50
N LEU A 107 14.87 -4.16 2.66
CA LEU A 107 14.71 -5.61 2.75
C LEU A 107 14.96 -6.27 1.38
N LEU A 108 14.31 -5.77 0.34
CA LEU A 108 14.34 -6.34 -1.01
C LEU A 108 15.69 -6.23 -1.70
N ARG A 109 16.53 -5.24 -1.35
CA ARG A 109 17.91 -5.16 -1.87
C ARG A 109 18.85 -6.22 -1.30
N LYS A 110 18.47 -6.88 -0.19
CA LYS A 110 19.29 -7.92 0.47
C LYS A 110 18.68 -9.31 0.35
N ILE A 111 17.35 -9.42 0.42
CA ILE A 111 16.62 -10.68 0.53
C ILE A 111 15.66 -10.84 -0.66
N SER A 112 15.59 -12.04 -1.22
CA SER A 112 14.74 -12.38 -2.37
C SER A 112 13.28 -12.66 -1.97
N PHE A 113 12.61 -11.70 -1.32
CA PHE A 113 11.17 -11.78 -1.10
C PHE A 113 10.41 -11.72 -2.43
N SER A 114 9.33 -12.49 -2.53
CA SER A 114 8.41 -12.47 -3.66
C SER A 114 7.39 -11.33 -3.51
N LYS A 115 6.70 -10.98 -4.60
CA LYS A 115 5.60 -10.00 -4.56
C LYS A 115 4.49 -10.43 -3.60
N THR A 116 4.22 -11.72 -3.54
CA THR A 116 3.25 -12.29 -2.58
C THR A 116 3.69 -12.09 -1.14
N ASP A 117 4.99 -12.25 -0.84
CA ASP A 117 5.50 -11.98 0.52
C ASP A 117 5.32 -10.51 0.90
N VAL A 118 5.62 -9.58 -0.02
CA VAL A 118 5.41 -8.13 0.18
C VAL A 118 3.94 -7.81 0.43
N PHE A 119 3.05 -8.40 -0.38
CA PHE A 119 1.62 -8.22 -0.25
C PHE A 119 1.09 -8.73 1.10
N VAL A 120 1.40 -9.99 1.43
CA VAL A 120 0.90 -10.63 2.65
C VAL A 120 1.44 -9.94 3.90
N LEU A 121 2.74 -9.67 3.98
CA LEU A 121 3.33 -9.07 5.19
C LEU A 121 2.85 -7.64 5.41
N THR A 122 2.70 -6.84 4.35
CA THR A 122 2.15 -5.48 4.48
C THR A 122 0.66 -5.50 4.80
N GLY A 123 -0.10 -6.42 4.21
CA GLY A 123 -1.52 -6.57 4.52
C GLY A 123 -1.76 -6.99 5.97
N LEU A 124 -0.94 -7.92 6.49
CA LEU A 124 -0.98 -8.32 7.90
C LEU A 124 -0.60 -7.16 8.84
N LEU A 125 0.39 -6.34 8.47
CA LEU A 125 0.71 -5.12 9.19
C LEU A 125 -0.52 -4.21 9.26
N GLY A 126 -1.16 -3.93 8.12
CA GLY A 126 -2.37 -3.12 8.05
C GLY A 126 -3.46 -3.62 8.99
N VAL A 127 -3.80 -4.91 8.92
CA VAL A 127 -4.80 -5.51 9.82
C VAL A 127 -4.42 -5.37 11.30
N ALA A 128 -3.14 -5.53 11.64
CA ALA A 128 -2.67 -5.44 13.01
C ALA A 128 -2.64 -4.01 13.55
N THR A 129 -2.41 -3.02 12.70
CA THR A 129 -2.21 -1.62 13.13
C THR A 129 -3.42 -0.72 12.92
N GLU A 130 -4.31 -1.07 11.99
CA GLU A 130 -5.49 -0.28 11.66
C GLU A 130 -6.38 -0.06 12.89
N GLN A 131 -6.80 1.19 13.11
CA GLN A 131 -7.60 1.62 14.27
C GLN A 131 -7.04 1.14 15.61
N GLY A 132 -5.71 1.13 15.78
CA GLY A 132 -5.08 0.68 17.02
C GLY A 132 -5.25 -0.83 17.29
N GLY A 133 -5.45 -1.64 16.23
CA GLY A 133 -5.64 -3.08 16.33
C GLY A 133 -7.11 -3.52 16.44
N ALA A 134 -8.06 -2.59 16.36
CA ALA A 134 -9.49 -2.92 16.40
C ALA A 134 -9.91 -3.86 15.25
N ILE A 135 -9.30 -3.71 14.06
CA ILE A 135 -9.57 -4.60 12.92
C ILE A 135 -9.14 -6.03 13.21
N LEU A 136 -7.94 -6.23 13.76
CA LEU A 136 -7.46 -7.55 14.17
C LEU A 136 -8.36 -8.16 15.24
N PHE A 137 -8.78 -7.37 16.24
CA PHE A 137 -9.71 -7.85 17.26
C PHE A 137 -11.08 -8.24 16.66
N GLY A 138 -11.58 -7.44 15.72
CA GLY A 138 -12.84 -7.66 15.01
C GLY A 138 -12.93 -9.00 14.30
N VAL A 139 -11.81 -9.53 13.80
CA VAL A 139 -11.70 -10.87 13.17
C VAL A 139 -12.23 -11.98 14.09
N PHE A 140 -12.02 -11.87 15.40
CA PHE A 140 -12.39 -12.89 16.37
C PHE A 140 -13.74 -12.61 17.05
N THR A 141 -14.26 -11.39 16.93
CA THR A 141 -15.41 -10.94 17.71
C THR A 141 -16.65 -10.59 16.88
N THR A 142 -16.50 -10.43 15.56
CA THR A 142 -17.62 -10.03 14.69
C THR A 142 -17.72 -10.90 13.43
N PRO A 143 -18.94 -11.23 12.95
CA PRO A 143 -19.11 -11.99 11.71
C PRO A 143 -18.51 -11.32 10.46
N LEU A 144 -18.43 -9.99 10.46
CA LEU A 144 -17.86 -9.19 9.37
C LEU A 144 -16.36 -8.89 9.55
N GLY A 145 -15.75 -9.37 10.64
CA GLY A 145 -14.35 -9.11 10.95
C GLY A 145 -13.38 -9.62 9.90
N ILE A 146 -13.55 -10.86 9.44
CA ILE A 146 -12.70 -11.45 8.39
C ILE A 146 -12.85 -10.69 7.05
N PRO A 147 -14.06 -10.46 6.51
CA PRO A 147 -14.22 -9.66 5.30
C PRO A 147 -13.59 -8.27 5.38
N LEU A 148 -13.78 -7.57 6.51
CA LEU A 148 -13.21 -6.25 6.72
C LEU A 148 -11.67 -6.29 6.79
N ALA A 149 -11.11 -7.25 7.53
CA ALA A 149 -9.67 -7.44 7.62
C ALA A 149 -9.04 -7.75 6.25
N LEU A 150 -9.71 -8.56 5.42
CA LEU A 150 -9.24 -8.83 4.06
C LEU A 150 -9.23 -7.56 3.20
N LEU A 151 -10.25 -6.72 3.31
CA LEU A 151 -10.31 -5.45 2.59
C LEU A 151 -9.18 -4.52 3.03
N ILE A 152 -8.99 -4.35 4.34
CA ILE A 152 -7.89 -3.53 4.90
C ILE A 152 -6.52 -4.09 4.48
N ALA A 153 -6.33 -5.41 4.56
CA ALA A 153 -5.10 -6.05 4.13
C ALA A 153 -4.77 -5.72 2.66
N VAL A 154 -5.77 -5.77 1.77
CA VAL A 154 -5.58 -5.43 0.35
C VAL A 154 -5.15 -3.97 0.19
N VAL A 155 -5.83 -3.03 0.86
CA VAL A 155 -5.54 -1.58 0.75
C VAL A 155 -4.10 -1.29 1.16
N TYR A 156 -3.69 -1.78 2.32
CA TYR A 156 -2.32 -1.61 2.83
C TYR A 156 -1.28 -2.32 1.97
N ALA A 157 -1.59 -3.51 1.46
CA ALA A 157 -0.65 -4.29 0.68
C ALA A 157 -0.37 -3.73 -0.72
N LEU A 158 -1.30 -2.94 -1.27
CA LEU A 158 -1.33 -2.68 -2.70
C LEU A 158 -0.17 -1.79 -3.15
N PHE A 159 0.14 -0.70 -2.44
CA PHE A 159 1.17 0.23 -2.92
C PHE A 159 2.60 -0.35 -2.98
N PRO A 160 3.14 -1.07 -1.97
CA PRO A 160 4.47 -1.66 -2.11
C PRO A 160 4.46 -2.86 -3.05
N PHE A 161 3.33 -3.58 -3.14
CA PHE A 161 3.15 -4.66 -4.09
C PHE A 161 3.24 -4.15 -5.54
N LEU A 162 2.50 -3.09 -5.88
CA LEU A 162 2.51 -2.51 -7.22
C LEU A 162 3.87 -1.90 -7.56
N ALA A 163 4.51 -1.22 -6.61
CA ALA A 163 5.88 -0.74 -6.77
C ALA A 163 6.85 -1.88 -7.10
N TYR A 164 6.76 -3.00 -6.38
CA TYR A 164 7.60 -4.15 -6.65
C TYR A 164 7.24 -4.82 -7.98
N LEU A 165 5.96 -4.90 -8.32
CA LEU A 165 5.48 -5.47 -9.58
C LEU A 165 6.11 -4.82 -10.82
N VAL A 166 6.32 -3.50 -10.78
CA VAL A 166 6.89 -2.73 -11.91
C VAL A 166 8.41 -2.59 -11.85
N THR A 167 9.07 -3.05 -10.78
CA THR A 167 10.53 -2.92 -10.60
C THR A 167 11.24 -4.24 -10.31
N GLU A 168 10.52 -5.36 -10.18
CA GLU A 168 11.03 -6.66 -9.75
C GLU A 168 12.28 -7.10 -10.53
N GLU A 169 12.24 -6.98 -11.85
CA GLU A 169 13.32 -7.40 -12.77
C GLU A 169 14.63 -6.63 -12.53
N ARG A 170 14.57 -5.47 -11.86
CA ARG A 170 15.71 -4.61 -11.57
C ARG A 170 16.40 -4.95 -10.26
N PHE A 171 15.74 -5.71 -9.37
CA PHE A 171 16.39 -6.21 -8.17
C PHE A 171 17.29 -7.38 -8.55
N GLY A 172 18.61 -7.19 -8.43
CA GLY A 172 19.62 -8.14 -8.88
C GLY A 172 19.45 -9.58 -8.35
N THR A 173 20.08 -10.51 -9.03
CA THR A 173 20.04 -11.95 -8.72
C THR A 173 20.93 -12.34 -7.53
N ALA A 174 21.89 -11.50 -7.15
CA ALA A 174 22.83 -11.74 -6.05
C ALA A 174 22.24 -11.57 -4.63
N ARG A 175 20.91 -11.65 -4.48
CA ARG A 175 20.22 -11.51 -3.20
C ARG A 175 20.22 -12.83 -2.44
N THR A 176 20.23 -12.76 -1.12
CA THR A 176 20.09 -13.95 -0.28
C THR A 176 18.73 -14.58 -0.49
N LEU A 177 18.71 -15.89 -0.75
CA LEU A 177 17.46 -16.65 -0.83
C LEU A 177 16.68 -16.52 0.47
N ARG A 178 15.38 -16.21 0.35
CA ARG A 178 14.51 -16.11 1.52
C ARG A 178 14.48 -17.42 2.30
N LYS A 179 14.37 -17.32 3.61
CA LYS A 179 14.40 -18.39 4.62
C LYS A 179 13.32 -18.05 5.64
N ILE A 180 12.87 -19.02 6.43
CA ILE A 180 11.75 -18.80 7.35
C ILE A 180 12.00 -17.66 8.36
N TRP A 181 13.25 -17.49 8.84
CA TRP A 181 13.61 -16.42 9.78
C TRP A 181 13.58 -15.01 9.17
N HIS A 182 13.59 -14.89 7.84
CA HIS A 182 13.46 -13.59 7.18
C HIS A 182 12.05 -13.02 7.31
N TYR A 183 11.01 -13.84 7.46
CA TYR A 183 9.64 -13.38 7.66
C TYR A 183 9.45 -12.60 8.98
N PRO A 184 9.85 -13.13 10.16
CA PRO A 184 9.79 -12.35 11.40
C PRO A 184 10.73 -11.14 11.38
N LEU A 185 11.87 -11.20 10.68
CA LEU A 185 12.72 -10.02 10.47
C LEU A 185 11.97 -8.92 9.69
N ALA A 186 11.31 -9.27 8.59
CA ALA A 186 10.54 -8.32 7.79
C ALA A 186 9.35 -7.76 8.59
N ALA A 187 8.63 -8.60 9.32
CA ALA A 187 7.56 -8.18 10.21
C ALA A 187 8.06 -7.21 11.29
N LEU A 188 9.20 -7.51 11.92
CA LEU A 188 9.83 -6.63 12.91
C LEU A 188 10.25 -5.29 12.29
N ALA A 189 10.87 -5.31 11.09
CA ALA A 189 11.28 -4.08 10.41
C ALA A 189 10.08 -3.18 10.05
N LEU A 190 8.99 -3.78 9.58
CA LEU A 190 7.74 -3.08 9.30
C LEU A 190 7.10 -2.53 10.59
N PHE A 191 7.07 -3.31 11.65
CA PHE A 191 6.57 -2.87 12.95
C PHE A 191 7.40 -1.72 13.52
N VAL A 192 8.73 -1.80 13.48
CA VAL A 192 9.64 -0.74 13.93
C VAL A 192 9.41 0.52 13.10
N GLN A 193 9.26 0.41 11.78
CA GLN A 193 8.92 1.55 10.94
C GLN A 193 7.58 2.18 11.32
N TRP A 194 6.54 1.37 11.52
CA TRP A 194 5.22 1.85 11.95
C TRP A 194 5.30 2.56 13.31
N ALA A 195 6.02 1.99 14.28
CA ALA A 195 6.21 2.57 15.60
C ALA A 195 6.99 3.89 15.53
N ILE A 196 8.07 3.96 14.73
CA ILE A 196 8.81 5.21 14.50
C ILE A 196 7.89 6.28 13.91
N PHE A 197 7.10 5.90 12.91
CA PHE A 197 6.17 6.83 12.28
C PHE A 197 5.13 7.33 13.29
N GLY A 198 4.43 6.42 13.97
CA GLY A 198 3.33 6.77 14.88
C GLY A 198 3.77 7.51 16.14
N LEU A 199 4.91 7.15 16.74
CA LEU A 199 5.36 7.71 18.01
C LEU A 199 6.20 8.99 17.87
N PHE A 200 6.89 9.17 16.75
CA PHE A 200 7.83 10.30 16.59
C PHE A 200 7.51 11.17 15.38
N VAL A 201 7.39 10.57 14.18
CA VAL A 201 7.22 11.35 12.94
C VAL A 201 5.86 12.02 12.89
N LEU A 202 4.78 11.28 13.16
CA LEU A 202 3.42 11.78 13.08
C LEU A 202 3.15 12.94 14.07
N PRO A 203 3.52 12.84 15.38
CA PRO A 203 3.40 13.97 16.30
C PRO A 203 4.21 15.19 15.86
N PHE A 204 5.43 14.97 15.38
CA PHE A 204 6.28 16.05 14.87
C PHE A 204 5.65 16.74 13.66
N LEU A 205 5.19 16.00 12.65
CA LEU A 205 4.53 16.57 11.47
C LEU A 205 3.26 17.32 11.86
N LYS A 206 2.47 16.79 12.80
CA LYS A 206 1.28 17.48 13.33
C LYS A 206 1.61 18.78 14.07
N SER A 207 2.80 18.92 14.64
CA SER A 207 3.22 20.18 15.28
C SER A 207 3.62 21.28 14.29
N LEU A 208 3.83 20.92 13.01
CA LEU A 208 4.23 21.85 11.95
C LEU A 208 3.04 22.37 11.12
N LEU A 209 1.85 21.80 11.31
CA LEU A 209 0.62 22.11 10.59
C LEU A 209 -0.37 22.83 11.50
#